data_AF-A0A9P5J4W1-F1
#
_entry.id   AF-A0A9P5J4W1-F1
#
_cell.length_a   1.000
_cell.length_b   1.000
_cell.length_c   1.000
_cell.angle_alpha   90.00
_cell.angle_beta   90.00
_cell.angle_gamma   90.00
#
_symmetry.space_group_name_H-M   'P 1'
#
loop_
_entity.id
_entity.type
_entity.pdbx_description
1 polymer ?
#
loop_
_entity_poly.entity_id
_entity_poly.type
_entity_poly.pdbx_seq_one_letter_code
_entity_poly.pdbx_strand_id
1 'polypeptide(L)' 'MSHPLLDPRRTFLAALVLAFKFYKDGAYKNSAWKDISGLPVQEVSRCEMALVQTLGWRLWV' A
#
# COMPACT_ATOMS: atom_id res chain seq x y z
N MET A 1 -19.86 -1.18 4.83
CA MET A 1 -18.68 -0.92 3.97
C MET A 1 -17.54 -0.50 4.86
N SER A 2 -16.68 -1.44 5.26
CA SER A 2 -15.56 -1.19 6.18
C SER A 2 -14.48 -0.41 5.44
N HIS A 3 -14.10 0.76 5.96
CA HIS A 3 -13.01 1.55 5.40
C HIS A 3 -11.73 0.70 5.40
N PRO A 4 -11.03 0.52 4.28
CA PRO A 4 -9.81 -0.30 4.21
C PRO A 4 -8.65 0.24 5.07
N LEU A 5 -8.81 1.42 5.67
CA LEU A 5 -7.84 2.09 6.54
C LEU A 5 -8.09 1.87 8.05
N LEU A 6 -9.13 1.12 8.44
CA LEU A 6 -9.46 0.88 9.85
C LEU A 6 -8.44 0.01 10.59
N ASP A 7 -7.67 -0.81 9.86
CA ASP A 7 -6.58 -1.60 10.44
C ASP A 7 -5.25 -0.85 10.34
N PRO A 8 -4.67 -0.35 11.45
CA PRO A 8 -3.41 0.41 11.41
C PRO A 8 -2.24 -0.40 10.83
N ARG A 9 -2.26 -1.73 11.01
CA ARG A 9 -1.28 -2.63 10.38
C ARG A 9 -1.34 -2.60 8.85
N ARG A 10 -2.53 -2.53 8.27
CA ARG A 10 -2.73 -2.50 6.81
C ARG A 10 -2.37 -1.15 6.23
N THR A 11 -2.75 -0.07 6.92
CA THR A 11 -2.40 1.31 6.55
C THR A 11 -0.88 1.52 6.58
N PHE A 12 -0.19 1.02 7.61
CA PHE A 12 1.27 1.10 7.71
C PHE A 12 1.96 0.32 6.59
N LEU A 13 1.49 -0.90 6.29
CA LEU A 13 2.05 -1.70 5.21
C LEU A 13 1.82 -1.04 3.84
N ALA A 14 0.63 -0.50 3.59
CA ALA A 14 0.32 0.23 2.35
C ALA A 14 1.19 1.48 2.19
N ALA A 15 1.44 2.24 3.26
CA ALA A 15 2.36 3.38 3.24
C ALA A 15 3.81 2.94 2.96
N LEU A 16 4.25 1.82 3.55
CA LEU A 16 5.58 1.25 3.32
C LEU A 16 5.75 0.79 1.86
N VAL A 17 4.76 0.06 1.32
CA VAL A 17 4.74 -0.37 -0.09
C VAL A 17 4.82 0.83 -1.02
N LEU A 18 4.02 1.86 -0.76
CA LEU A 18 3.97 3.08 -1.56
C LEU A 18 5.31 3.83 -1.52
N ALA A 19 5.94 3.94 -0.35
CA ALA A 19 7.27 4.54 -0.19
C ALA A 19 8.35 3.73 -0.94
N PHE A 20 8.31 2.39 -0.88
CA PHE A 20 9.23 1.52 -1.61
C PHE A 20 9.07 1.67 -3.13
N LYS A 21 7.82 1.76 -3.61
CA LYS A 21 7.48 1.95 -5.02
C LYS A 21 7.90 3.32 -5.52
N PHE A 22 7.89 4.34 -4.66
CA PHE A 22 8.37 5.68 -4.97
C PHE A 22 9.90 5.79 -4.97
N TYR A 23 10.58 5.07 -4.07
CA TYR A 23 12.04 5.12 -3.95
C TYR A 23 12.77 4.18 -4.92
N LYS A 24 12.16 3.05 -5.29
CA LYS A 24 12.69 2.09 -6.25
C LYS A 24 11.58 1.70 -7.23
N ASP A 25 11.68 2.19 -8.47
CA ASP A 25 10.82 1.79 -9.60
C ASP A 25 10.80 0.26 -9.88
N GLY A 26 11.68 -0.52 -9.25
CA GLY A 26 11.67 -1.98 -9.28
C GLY A 26 10.81 -2.61 -8.18
N ALA A 27 9.56 -2.16 -8.01
CA ALA A 27 8.66 -2.72 -7.00
C ALA A 27 8.56 -4.25 -7.16
N TYR A 28 9.01 -4.97 -6.14
CA TYR A 28 8.79 -6.39 -5.99
C TYR A 28 7.33 -6.71 -6.33
N LYS A 29 7.12 -7.70 -7.20
CA LYS A 29 5.80 -8.14 -7.67
C LYS A 29 4.84 -8.20 -6.48
N ASN A 30 3.60 -7.76 -6.65
CA ASN A 30 2.58 -7.80 -5.58
C ASN A 30 2.47 -9.18 -4.88
N SER A 31 2.91 -10.26 -5.53
CA SER A 31 3.08 -11.58 -4.91
C SER A 31 4.05 -11.60 -3.72
N ALA A 32 5.19 -10.90 -3.79
CA ALA A 32 6.13 -10.81 -2.67
C ALA A 32 5.53 -10.05 -1.49
N TRP A 33 4.74 -9.00 -1.75
CA TRP A 33 4.01 -8.31 -0.71
C TRP A 33 2.88 -9.14 -0.12
N LYS A 34 2.26 -10.05 -0.88
CA LYS A 34 1.34 -11.07 -0.33
C LYS A 34 2.05 -11.97 0.67
N ASP A 35 3.24 -12.46 0.35
CA ASP A 35 4.00 -13.33 1.26
C ASP A 35 4.49 -12.58 2.51
N ILE A 36 4.89 -11.31 2.37
CA ILE A 36 5.34 -10.46 3.50
C ILE A 36 4.18 -10.01 4.39
N SER A 37 3.03 -9.68 3.80
CA SER A 37 1.88 -9.12 4.52
C SER A 37 0.90 -10.18 5.01
N GLY A 38 0.93 -11.38 4.43
CA GLY A 38 -0.11 -12.41 4.61
C GLY A 38 -1.48 -12.00 4.05
N LEU A 39 -1.57 -10.87 3.32
CA LEU A 39 -2.82 -10.32 2.78
C LEU A 39 -2.93 -10.59 1.28
N PRO A 40 -4.15 -10.77 0.76
CA PRO A 40 -4.36 -10.89 -0.67
C PRO A 40 -3.94 -9.60 -1.38
N VAL A 41 -3.34 -9.75 -2.56
CA VAL A 41 -2.85 -8.63 -3.41
C VAL A 41 -3.90 -7.54 -3.61
N GLN A 42 -5.17 -7.94 -3.76
CA GLN A 42 -6.28 -7.01 -3.96
C GLN A 42 -6.49 -6.07 -2.77
N GLU A 43 -6.33 -6.56 -1.53
CA GLU A 43 -6.47 -5.74 -0.33
C GLU A 43 -5.31 -4.76 -0.20
N VAL A 44 -4.09 -5.19 -0.51
CA VAL A 44 -2.90 -4.31 -0.54
C VAL A 44 -3.10 -3.19 -1.56
N SER A 45 -3.51 -3.52 -2.78
CA SER A 45 -3.79 -2.53 -3.83
C SER A 45 -4.91 -1.56 -3.43
N ARG A 46 -5.95 -2.05 -2.73
CA ARG A 46 -7.06 -1.22 -2.25
C ARG A 46 -6.61 -0.25 -1.15
N CYS A 47 -5.77 -0.72 -0.23
CA CYS A 47 -5.18 0.13 0.81
C CYS A 47 -4.23 1.17 0.19
N GLU A 48 -3.40 0.77 -0.78
CA GLU A 48 -2.50 1.66 -1.52
C GLU A 48 -3.29 2.77 -2.22
N MET A 49 -4.34 2.43 -2.97
CA MET A 49 -5.21 3.42 -3.63
C MET A 49 -5.91 4.35 -2.63
N ALA A 50 -6.44 3.81 -1.52
CA ALA A 50 -7.08 4.63 -0.49
C ALA A 50 -6.08 5.61 0.15
N LEU A 51 -4.84 5.17 0.36
CA LEU A 51 -3.75 5.96 0.93
C LEU A 51 -3.30 7.06 -0.04
N VAL A 52 -3.07 6.72 -1.32
CA VAL A 52 -2.73 7.70 -2.38
C VAL A 52 -3.82 8.74 -2.55
N GLN A 53 -5.10 8.33 -2.52
CA GLN A 53 -6.23 9.25 -2.58
C GLN A 53 -6.27 10.19 -1.37
N THR A 54 -5.97 9.70 -0.16
CA THR A 54 -5.90 10.55 1.05
C THR A 54 -4.69 11.47 1.05
N LEU A 55 -3.55 11.04 0.50
CA LEU A 55 -2.36 11.88 0.28
C LEU A 55 -2.51 12.84 -0.92
N GLY A 56 -3.59 12.75 -1.71
CA GLY A 56 -3.85 13.63 -2.84
C GLY A 56 -2.78 13.54 -3.94
N TRP A 57 -2.17 12.37 -4.13
CA TRP A 57 -1.07 12.16 -5.09
C TRP A 57 0.18 13.03 -4.85
N ARG A 58 0.28 13.66 -3.69
CA ARG A 58 1.43 14.50 -3.29
C ARG A 58 2.56 13.68 -2.69
N LEU A 59 3.09 12.72 -3.46
CA LEU A 59 4.21 11.90 -3.01
C LEU A 59 5.59 12.52 -3.30
N TRP A 60 5.63 13.68 -3.95
CA TRP A 60 6.86 14.41 -4.19
C TRP A 60 7.29 15.20 -2.94
N VAL A 61 8.60 15.19 -2.65
CA VAL A 61 9.28 16.26 -1.90
C VAL A 61 9.90 17.20 -2.93
#